data_AF-Q54I19-F1
#
_entry.id   AF-Q54I19-F1
#
_cell.length_a   1.000
_cell.length_b   1.000
_cell.length_c   1.000
_cell.angle_alpha   90.00
_cell.angle_beta   90.00
_cell.angle_gamma   90.00
#
_symmetry.space_group_name_H-M   'P 1'
#
loop_
_entity.id
_entity.type
_entity.pdbx_description
1 polymer ?
#
loop_
_entity_poly.entity_id
_entity_poly.type
_entity_poly.pdbx_seq_one_letter_code
_entity_poly.pdbx_strand_id
1 'polypeptide(L)'
;METFAIWLLMVGLYRVFMSFLILIQTDVLKKVIYPLKPIEVSPLFCRMAFMWVISNAILTITTSLNMDNKPLYFITWLTFVIGLSHFMLEQFYFKTNTLKSNLSQLFFATPCLVIMGIKLLNW
;
A
#
# COMPACT_ATOMS: atom_id res chain seq x y z
N MET A 1 9.85 21.00 -0.24
CA MET A 1 9.66 19.65 0.33
C MET A 1 10.93 18.86 0.09
N GLU A 2 11.41 18.11 1.08
CA GLU A 2 12.51 17.15 0.87
C GLU A 2 12.12 16.14 -0.24
N THR A 3 13.08 15.67 -1.03
CA THR A 3 12.83 14.75 -2.16
C THR A 3 12.00 13.52 -1.75
N PHE A 4 12.24 12.99 -0.56
CA PHE A 4 11.50 11.84 -0.03
C PHE A 4 10.04 12.16 0.33
N ALA A 5 9.74 13.38 0.81
CA ALA A 5 8.37 13.82 1.04
C ALA A 5 7.58 13.86 -0.28
N ILE A 6 8.20 14.33 -1.37
CA ILE A 6 7.56 14.35 -2.69
C ILE A 6 7.25 12.92 -3.16
N TRP A 7 8.18 11.98 -2.95
CA TRP A 7 7.94 10.56 -3.24
C TRP A 7 6.77 9.99 -2.43
N LEU A 8 6.74 10.23 -1.11
CA LEU A 8 5.62 9.80 -0.26
C LEU A 8 4.30 10.40 -0.71
N LEU A 9 4.28 11.67 -1.11
CA LEU A 9 3.10 12.33 -1.63
C LEU A 9 2.60 11.64 -2.91
N MET A 10 3.51 11.33 -3.85
CA MET A 10 3.17 10.59 -5.08
C MET A 10 2.59 9.20 -4.77
N VAL A 11 3.20 8.47 -3.84
CA VAL A 11 2.69 7.16 -3.38
C VAL A 11 1.30 7.30 -2.75
N GLY A 12 1.10 8.33 -1.94
CA GLY A 12 -0.20 8.66 -1.35
C GLY A 12 -1.27 8.93 -2.39
N LEU A 13 -0.99 9.78 -3.37
CA LEU A 13 -1.91 10.08 -4.48
C LEU A 13 -2.21 8.85 -5.34
N TYR A 14 -1.20 8.03 -5.62
CA TYR A 14 -1.38 6.75 -6.32
C TYR A 14 -2.31 5.81 -5.54
N ARG A 15 -2.17 5.75 -4.21
CA ARG A 15 -3.08 4.96 -3.35
C ARG A 15 -4.52 5.49 -3.40
N VAL A 16 -4.72 6.81 -3.43
CA VAL A 16 -6.06 7.40 -3.63
C VAL A 16 -6.64 6.96 -4.98
N PHE A 17 -5.89 7.09 -6.07
CA PHE A 17 -6.35 6.66 -7.38
C PHE A 17 -6.71 5.16 -7.40
N MET A 18 -5.83 4.32 -6.86
CA MET A 18 -6.05 2.87 -6.79
C MET A 18 -7.23 2.48 -5.91
N SER A 19 -7.51 3.20 -4.82
CA SER A 19 -8.66 2.89 -3.97
C SER A 19 -9.97 3.09 -4.76
N PHE A 20 -10.13 4.20 -5.46
CA PHE A 20 -11.31 4.45 -6.29
C PHE A 20 -11.44 3.45 -7.44
N LEU A 21 -10.33 3.04 -8.06
CA LEU A 21 -10.35 1.96 -9.07
C LEU A 21 -10.86 0.64 -8.48
N ILE A 22 -10.42 0.25 -7.29
CA ILE A 22 -10.87 -0.98 -6.61
C ILE A 22 -12.37 -0.91 -6.30
N LEU A 23 -12.88 0.27 -5.91
CA LEU A 23 -14.28 0.47 -5.55
C LEU A 23 -15.20 0.42 -6.78
N ILE A 24 -14.82 1.09 -7.86
CA ILE A 24 -15.65 1.21 -9.09
C ILE A 24 -15.50 -0.03 -9.97
N GLN A 25 -14.29 -0.54 -10.13
CA GLN A 25 -13.95 -1.65 -11.02
C GLN A 25 -13.43 -2.84 -10.22
N THR A 26 -14.34 -3.62 -9.64
CA THR A 26 -13.97 -4.80 -8.83
C THR A 26 -13.14 -5.84 -9.59
N ASP A 27 -13.25 -5.86 -10.92
CA ASP A 27 -12.46 -6.73 -11.79
C ASP A 27 -10.96 -6.41 -11.79
N VAL A 28 -10.57 -5.18 -11.47
CA VAL A 28 -9.16 -4.80 -11.32
C VAL A 28 -8.54 -5.62 -10.19
N LEU A 29 -9.21 -5.68 -9.04
CA LEU A 29 -8.72 -6.43 -7.89
C LEU A 29 -8.61 -7.94 -8.21
N LYS A 30 -9.61 -8.48 -8.91
CA LYS A 30 -9.63 -9.89 -9.38
C LYS A 30 -8.48 -10.22 -10.33
N LYS A 31 -8.31 -9.42 -11.37
CA LYS A 31 -7.42 -9.75 -12.49
C LYS A 31 -5.98 -9.30 -12.28
N VAL A 32 -5.78 -8.21 -11.54
CA VAL A 32 -4.46 -7.57 -11.37
C VAL A 32 -3.80 -7.99 -10.06
N ILE A 33 -4.58 -8.11 -8.98
CA ILE A 33 -4.02 -8.35 -7.63
C ILE A 33 -4.15 -9.81 -7.22
N TYR A 34 -5.30 -10.44 -7.45
CA TYR A 34 -5.57 -11.83 -7.05
C TYR A 34 -5.90 -12.77 -8.22
N PRO A 35 -5.07 -12.81 -9.29
CA PRO A 35 -5.40 -13.54 -10.52
C PRO A 35 -5.46 -15.06 -10.38
N LEU A 36 -4.84 -15.66 -9.36
CA LEU A 36 -4.82 -17.12 -9.22
C LEU A 36 -6.13 -17.67 -8.64
N LYS A 37 -6.85 -16.86 -7.86
CA LYS A 37 -8.14 -17.23 -7.24
C LYS A 37 -9.15 -16.08 -7.30
N PRO A 38 -9.54 -15.62 -8.51
CA PRO A 38 -10.43 -14.48 -8.67
C PRO A 38 -11.84 -14.71 -8.10
N ILE A 39 -12.21 -15.97 -7.85
CA ILE A 39 -13.50 -16.35 -7.26
C ILE A 39 -13.61 -16.00 -5.77
N GLU A 40 -12.48 -15.86 -5.06
CA GLU A 40 -12.45 -15.45 -3.65
C GLU A 40 -12.67 -13.93 -3.48
N VAL A 41 -12.52 -13.15 -4.55
CA VAL A 41 -12.67 -11.69 -4.53
C VAL A 41 -14.15 -11.33 -4.74
N SER A 42 -14.87 -11.16 -3.64
CA SER A 42 -16.26 -10.68 -3.66
C SER A 42 -16.34 -9.15 -3.80
N PRO A 43 -17.46 -8.61 -4.31
CA PRO A 43 -17.69 -7.15 -4.31
C PRO A 43 -17.65 -6.52 -2.91
N LEU A 44 -18.02 -7.27 -1.86
CA LEU A 44 -17.90 -6.83 -0.48
C LEU A 44 -16.44 -6.68 -0.06
N PHE A 45 -15.59 -7.65 -0.43
CA PHE A 45 -14.15 -7.56 -0.18
C PHE A 45 -13.51 -6.34 -0.87
N CYS A 46 -13.92 -6.01 -2.10
CA CYS A 46 -13.45 -4.80 -2.78
C CYS A 46 -13.77 -3.52 -1.99
N ARG A 47 -14.95 -3.43 -1.35
CA ARG A 47 -15.30 -2.27 -0.50
C ARG A 47 -14.44 -2.18 0.77
N MET A 48 -14.11 -3.32 1.37
CA MET A 48 -13.19 -3.37 2.52
C MET A 48 -11.77 -2.98 2.11
N ALA A 49 -11.29 -3.51 0.97
CA ALA A 49 -10.00 -3.16 0.40
C ALA A 49 -9.91 -1.65 0.07
N PHE A 50 -10.98 -1.07 -0.47
CA PHE A 50 -11.07 0.38 -0.68
C PHE A 50 -10.82 1.16 0.63
N MET A 51 -11.53 0.81 1.71
CA MET A 51 -11.38 1.49 3.01
C MET A 51 -9.96 1.37 3.56
N TRP A 52 -9.33 0.21 3.40
CA TRP A 52 -7.94 0.01 3.81
C TRP A 52 -6.97 0.87 2.99
N VAL A 53 -7.09 0.87 1.66
CA VAL A 53 -6.18 1.59 0.77
C VAL A 53 -6.32 3.10 0.95
N ILE A 54 -7.55 3.63 1.08
CA ILE A 54 -7.77 5.06 1.31
C ILE A 54 -7.26 5.52 2.68
N SER A 55 -7.43 4.71 3.73
CA SER A 55 -6.89 5.02 5.06
C SER A 55 -5.37 5.11 5.04
N ASN A 56 -4.71 4.16 4.37
CA ASN A 56 -3.27 4.20 4.17
C ASN A 56 -2.84 5.40 3.32
N ALA A 57 -3.62 5.79 2.31
CA ALA A 57 -3.35 6.97 1.50
C ALA A 57 -3.34 8.24 2.34
N ILE A 58 -4.34 8.42 3.20
CA ILE A 58 -4.45 9.57 4.13
C ILE A 58 -3.23 9.64 5.05
N LEU A 59 -2.83 8.52 5.66
CA LEU A 59 -1.64 8.47 6.52
C LEU A 59 -0.38 8.84 5.75
N THR A 60 -0.23 8.32 4.53
CA THR A 60 0.93 8.59 3.67
C THR A 60 1.01 10.06 3.27
N ILE A 61 -0.11 10.66 2.84
CA ILE A 61 -0.18 12.07 2.46
C ILE A 61 0.07 12.95 3.69
N THR A 62 -0.60 12.69 4.81
CA THR A 62 -0.41 13.48 6.04
C THR A 62 1.05 13.44 6.50
N THR A 63 1.69 12.27 6.44
CA THR A 63 3.12 12.11 6.78
C THR A 63 4.02 12.85 5.79
N SER A 64 3.69 12.85 4.50
CA SER A 64 4.46 13.58 3.50
C SER A 64 4.50 15.09 3.75
N LEU A 65 3.46 15.63 4.39
CA LEU A 65 3.33 17.05 4.74
C LEU A 65 3.94 17.37 6.11
N ASN A 66 4.06 16.39 7.00
CA ASN A 66 4.62 16.55 8.35
C ASN A 66 5.49 15.34 8.74
N MET A 67 6.70 15.29 8.18
CA MET A 67 7.64 14.19 8.41
C MET A 67 8.36 14.24 9.76
N ASP A 68 8.24 15.34 10.51
CA ASP A 68 8.88 15.53 11.82
C ASP A 68 8.05 14.95 12.96
N ASN A 69 6.79 14.59 12.71
CA ASN A 69 5.94 13.92 13.69
C ASN A 69 6.28 12.42 13.76
N LYS A 70 7.17 11.98 14.67
CA LYS A 70 7.55 10.54 14.81
C LYS A 70 6.36 9.61 14.98
N PRO A 71 5.38 9.86 15.86
CA PRO A 71 4.23 8.96 15.99
C PRO A 71 3.53 8.72 14.65
N LEU A 72 3.26 9.79 13.90
CA LEU A 72 2.66 9.70 12.56
C LEU A 72 3.59 8.97 11.58
N TYR A 73 4.89 9.31 11.58
CA TYR A 73 5.89 8.68 10.71
C TYR A 73 6.00 7.18 10.96
N PHE A 74 6.04 6.76 12.23
CA PHE A 74 6.11 5.38 12.67
C PHE A 74 4.85 4.61 12.29
N ILE A 75 3.66 5.17 12.54
CA ILE A 75 2.39 4.54 12.13
C ILE A 75 2.34 4.37 10.62
N THR A 76 2.74 5.39 9.86
CA THR A 76 2.78 5.31 8.39
C THR A 76 3.78 4.26 7.92
N TRP A 77 4.95 4.16 8.54
CA TRP A 77 5.90 3.09 8.25
C TRP A 77 5.30 1.71 8.51
N LEU A 78 4.58 1.52 9.62
CA LEU A 78 3.86 0.28 9.91
C LEU A 78 2.82 -0.06 8.84
N THR A 79 2.15 0.92 8.22
CA THR A 79 1.22 0.63 7.10
C THR A 79 1.92 -0.04 5.92
N PHE A 80 3.18 0.33 5.64
CA PHE A 80 3.96 -0.32 4.60
C PHE A 80 4.40 -1.71 5.02
N VAL A 81 4.76 -1.91 6.30
CA VAL A 81 5.15 -3.23 6.84
C VAL A 81 3.97 -4.18 6.74
N ILE A 82 2.80 -3.79 7.24
CA ILE A 82 1.56 -4.57 7.17
C ILE A 82 1.20 -4.88 5.71
N GLY A 83 1.31 -3.89 4.83
CA GLY A 83 1.07 -4.09 3.39
C GLY A 83 1.99 -5.15 2.79
N LEU A 84 3.30 -5.09 3.06
CA LEU A 84 4.24 -6.07 2.56
C LEU A 84 3.97 -7.47 3.14
N SER A 85 3.70 -7.57 4.44
CA SER A 85 3.33 -8.83 5.09
C SER A 85 2.08 -9.45 4.47
N HIS A 86 1.04 -8.64 4.19
CA HIS A 86 -0.15 -9.09 3.47
C HIS A 86 0.21 -9.70 2.11
N PHE A 87 0.97 -8.97 1.27
CA PHE A 87 1.34 -9.49 -0.06
C PHE A 87 2.23 -10.74 -0.01
N MET A 88 3.10 -10.86 1.00
CA MET A 88 3.89 -12.07 1.24
C MET A 88 2.99 -13.27 1.60
N LEU A 89 2.00 -13.08 2.48
CA LEU A 89 1.05 -14.13 2.82
C LEU A 89 0.23 -14.56 1.60
N GLU A 90 -0.24 -13.61 0.80
CA GLU A 90 -1.00 -13.89 -0.42
C GLU A 90 -0.17 -14.64 -1.48
N GLN A 91 1.14 -14.39 -1.54
CA GLN A 91 2.06 -15.06 -2.47
C GLN A 91 2.45 -16.46 -2.04
N PHE A 92 2.86 -16.63 -0.78
CA PHE A 92 3.48 -17.86 -0.32
C PHE A 92 2.50 -18.81 0.38
N TYR A 93 1.53 -18.26 1.12
CA TYR A 93 0.61 -19.06 1.93
C TYR A 93 -0.74 -19.25 1.22
N PHE A 94 -1.46 -18.17 0.93
CA PHE A 94 -2.80 -18.25 0.31
C PHE A 94 -2.76 -18.56 -1.19
N LYS A 95 -1.63 -18.26 -1.86
CA LYS A 95 -1.38 -18.51 -3.29
C LYS A 95 -2.46 -17.91 -4.19
N THR A 96 -2.83 -16.67 -3.91
CA THR A 96 -3.88 -15.93 -4.63
C THR A 96 -3.27 -14.95 -5.65
N ASN A 97 -2.04 -14.50 -5.44
CA ASN A 97 -1.34 -13.54 -6.29
C ASN A 97 -0.10 -14.15 -6.97
N THR A 98 0.43 -13.42 -7.96
CA THR A 98 1.68 -13.77 -8.63
C THR A 98 2.75 -12.72 -8.34
N LEU A 99 4.02 -13.09 -8.52
CA LEU A 99 5.12 -12.14 -8.37
C LEU A 99 4.96 -10.91 -9.28
N LYS A 100 4.42 -11.12 -10.50
CA LYS A 100 4.07 -10.05 -11.43
C LYS A 100 3.01 -9.11 -10.85
N SER A 101 2.01 -9.64 -10.14
CA SER A 101 0.95 -8.86 -9.49
C SER A 101 1.50 -7.97 -8.38
N ASN A 102 2.53 -8.45 -7.67
CA ASN A 102 3.17 -7.73 -6.56
C ASN A 102 4.23 -6.72 -7.00
N LEU A 103 4.64 -6.72 -8.28
CA LEU A 103 5.74 -5.89 -8.77
C LEU A 103 5.47 -4.39 -8.56
N SER A 104 4.24 -3.94 -8.79
CA SER A 104 3.87 -2.54 -8.61
C SER A 104 3.99 -2.11 -7.15
N GLN A 105 3.57 -2.96 -6.21
CA GLN A 105 3.63 -2.70 -4.79
C GLN A 105 5.07 -2.73 -4.30
N LEU A 106 5.88 -3.68 -4.75
CA LEU A 106 7.29 -3.74 -4.42
C LEU A 106 8.02 -2.48 -4.90
N PHE A 107 7.72 -2.00 -6.11
CA PHE A 107 8.33 -0.79 -6.66
C PHE A 107 8.05 0.45 -5.79
N PHE A 108 6.79 0.66 -5.39
CA PHE A 108 6.42 1.84 -4.58
C PHE A 108 6.74 1.69 -3.09
N ALA A 109 6.55 0.50 -2.51
CA ALA A 109 6.65 0.30 -1.06
C ALA A 109 8.08 0.06 -0.57
N THR A 110 8.95 -0.56 -1.38
CA THR A 110 10.31 -0.91 -0.93
C THR A 110 11.15 0.32 -0.58
N PRO A 111 11.21 1.39 -1.40
CA PRO A 111 11.94 2.60 -1.03
C PRO A 111 11.38 3.24 0.25
N CYS A 112 10.05 3.25 0.40
CA CYS A 112 9.41 3.79 1.61
C CYS A 112 9.79 2.98 2.86
N LEU A 113 9.72 1.66 2.80
CA LEU A 113 10.09 0.78 3.93
C LEU A 113 11.54 0.98 4.37
N VAL A 114 12.47 1.00 3.41
CA VAL A 114 13.90 1.08 3.69
C VAL A 114 14.26 2.48 4.20
N ILE A 115 13.88 3.54 3.49
CA ILE A 115 14.26 4.91 3.85
C ILE A 115 13.60 5.30 5.19
N MET A 116 12.32 5.00 5.38
CA MET A 116 11.65 5.30 6.66
C MET A 116 12.20 4.46 7.80
N GLY A 117 12.52 3.19 7.55
CA GLY A 117 13.16 2.33 8.55
C GLY A 117 14.51 2.88 9.00
N ILE A 118 15.37 3.26 8.05
CA ILE A 118 16.68 3.87 8.34
C ILE A 118 16.51 5.19 9.10
N LYS A 119 15.56 6.05 8.69
CA LYS A 119 15.30 7.31 9.39
C LYS A 119 14.86 7.04 10.83
N LEU A 120 13.94 6.10 11.05
CA LEU A 120 13.45 5.73 12.38
C LEU A 120 14.53 5.17 13.30
N LEU A 121 15.50 4.41 12.77
CA LEU A 121 16.64 3.90 13.55
C LEU A 121 17.59 5.02 14.01
N ASN A 122 17.64 6.12 13.26
CA ASN A 122 18.48 7.29 13.56
C ASN A 122 17.71 8.43 14.25
N TRP A 123 16.45 8.19 14.65
CA TRP A 123 15.55 9.22 15.20
C TRP A 123 15.37 9.09 16.71
#